data_AF-A0A7T0C180-F1
#
_entry.id   AF-A0A7T0C180-F1
#
_cell.length_a   1.000
_cell.length_b   1.000
_cell.length_c   1.000
_cell.angle_alpha   90.00
_cell.angle_beta   90.00
_cell.angle_gamma   90.00
#
_symmetry.space_group_name_H-M   'P 1'
#
loop_
_entity.id
_entity.type
_entity.pdbx_description
1 polymer ?
#
loop_
_entity_poly.entity_id
_entity_poly.type
_entity_poly.pdbx_seq_one_letter_code
_entity_poly.pdbx_strand_id
1 'polypeptide(L)'
;MRALKLLLGILTLFAWCGAAHAGPGLVGGFIYLFPKEGKEVPFQKRDSIMQKLQLHASNFGNDFNPLHGREDTIAYYQRLEYSLNGKAITGRIPISLIRVESMDRRKVDGYYENVKEVLGDYLDLEYRIAITRPLNYTDAETLAQLREKAPRRYSGNSDAFAVIFPLSKTAEWWAMDEKTRTSYFNTNPKAFGKDHLGHNGVGFKYIQMIFRKLYHSRDLDPQQDFVTYFEYPDDFEEVFSNLLNGLRDVKTNPEWKFVEEGPLFKARRVRSLNQLF
;
A
#
# COMPACT_ATOMS: atom_id res chain seq x y z
N MET A 1 -5.57 49.72 -31.41
CA MET A 1 -6.56 50.21 -30.42
C MET A 1 -7.74 49.26 -30.46
N ARG A 2 -8.14 48.44 -29.48
CA ARG A 2 -7.91 48.24 -28.04
C ARG A 2 -7.98 46.71 -27.82
N ALA A 3 -6.99 46.07 -27.20
CA ALA A 3 -6.92 45.78 -25.76
C ALA A 3 -8.08 44.87 -25.27
N LEU A 4 -7.81 43.58 -25.03
CA LEU A 4 -7.42 43.00 -23.72
C LEU A 4 -8.63 42.80 -22.79
N LYS A 5 -9.10 41.55 -22.67
CA LYS A 5 -9.63 40.88 -21.45
C LYS A 5 -10.44 39.64 -21.85
N LEU A 6 -9.84 38.46 -21.73
CA LEU A 6 -10.37 37.38 -20.88
C LEU A 6 -9.29 36.27 -20.76
N LEU A 7 -8.26 36.61 -19.98
CA LEU A 7 -7.39 35.64 -19.35
C LEU A 7 -7.95 35.45 -17.95
N LEU A 8 -8.63 34.34 -17.67
CA LEU A 8 -8.78 33.71 -16.35
C LEU A 8 -9.78 32.56 -16.48
N GLY A 9 -9.35 31.33 -16.18
CA GLY A 9 -10.27 30.21 -16.05
C GLY A 9 -9.73 28.84 -16.43
N ILE A 10 -8.44 28.67 -16.70
CA ILE A 10 -7.81 27.34 -16.51
C ILE A 10 -7.61 27.19 -15.01
N LEU A 11 -8.72 26.97 -14.31
CA LEU A 11 -8.71 26.53 -12.92
C LEU A 11 -8.22 25.08 -12.94
N THR A 12 -7.03 24.91 -12.38
CA THR A 12 -6.46 23.67 -11.85
C THR A 12 -7.52 22.72 -11.30
N LEU A 13 -7.96 21.77 -12.12
CA LEU A 13 -8.64 20.53 -11.70
C LEU A 13 -7.59 19.53 -11.20
N PHE A 14 -6.84 19.91 -10.16
CA PHE A 14 -6.15 18.95 -9.29
C PHE A 14 -6.94 18.88 -7.98
N ALA A 15 -8.18 18.44 -8.07
CA ALA A 15 -9.03 18.17 -6.92
C ALA A 15 -8.96 16.69 -6.59
N TRP A 16 -8.17 16.37 -5.56
CA TRP A 16 -8.44 15.31 -4.59
C TRP A 16 -8.82 13.94 -5.14
N CYS A 17 -7.80 13.10 -5.36
CA CYS A 17 -8.03 11.65 -5.43
C CYS A 17 -8.44 11.14 -4.06
N GLY A 18 -9.72 10.80 -3.91
CA GLY A 18 -10.16 9.86 -2.88
C GLY A 18 -9.39 8.56 -3.01
N ALA A 19 -9.17 7.90 -1.87
CA ALA A 19 -8.38 6.68 -1.68
C ALA A 19 -8.54 5.58 -2.75
N ALA A 20 -9.74 5.45 -3.33
CA ALA A 20 -10.08 4.39 -4.27
C ALA A 20 -9.49 4.57 -5.68
N HIS A 21 -8.82 5.68 -5.95
CA HIS A 21 -8.11 5.93 -7.21
C HIS A 21 -6.78 6.59 -6.90
N ALA A 22 -5.77 5.82 -6.51
CA ALA A 22 -4.42 6.33 -6.70
C ALA A 22 -4.20 6.46 -8.21
N GLY A 23 -3.86 7.66 -8.69
CA GLY A 23 -3.60 7.90 -10.10
C GLY A 23 -2.62 6.84 -10.65
N PRO A 24 -2.85 6.31 -11.86
CA PRO A 24 -1.98 5.28 -12.42
C PRO A 24 -0.56 5.83 -12.64
N GLY A 25 0.43 4.95 -12.47
CA GLY A 25 1.84 5.28 -12.73
C GLY A 25 2.64 5.69 -11.50
N LEU A 26 2.04 5.77 -10.31
CA LEU A 26 2.74 6.08 -9.07
C LEU A 26 3.53 4.85 -8.62
N VAL A 27 4.86 4.97 -8.57
CA VAL A 27 5.77 3.91 -8.15
C VAL A 27 5.92 3.96 -6.63
N GLY A 28 5.66 2.84 -5.97
CA GLY A 28 5.89 2.63 -4.55
C GLY A 28 7.13 1.76 -4.32
N GLY A 29 8.04 2.24 -3.47
CA GLY A 29 9.17 1.49 -2.94
C GLY A 29 8.96 1.17 -1.48
N PHE A 30 9.10 -0.11 -1.11
CA PHE A 30 8.88 -0.60 0.25
C PHE A 30 10.18 -1.21 0.76
N ILE A 31 10.76 -0.58 1.77
CA ILE A 31 12.05 -0.94 2.34
C ILE A 31 11.80 -1.52 3.72
N TYR A 32 11.86 -2.85 3.82
CA TYR A 32 11.76 -3.56 5.09
C TYR A 32 13.12 -3.58 5.76
N LEU A 33 13.15 -3.20 7.04
CA LEU A 33 14.35 -3.09 7.85
C LEU A 33 14.43 -4.28 8.79
N PHE A 34 15.38 -5.19 8.58
CA PHE A 34 15.60 -6.36 9.43
C PHE A 34 16.83 -6.15 10.32
N PRO A 35 16.76 -6.54 11.61
CA PRO A 35 17.96 -6.61 12.44
C PRO A 35 19.00 -7.53 11.79
N LYS A 36 20.24 -7.07 11.76
CA LYS A 36 21.38 -7.88 11.30
C LYS A 36 22.08 -8.45 12.52
N GLU A 37 22.33 -9.76 12.51
CA GLU A 37 22.84 -10.47 13.68
C GLU A 37 24.19 -9.88 14.15
N GLY A 38 24.28 -9.58 15.45
CA GLY A 38 25.48 -9.00 16.07
C GLY A 38 25.82 -7.58 15.60
N LYS A 39 24.93 -6.90 14.89
CA LYS A 39 25.10 -5.52 14.44
C LYS A 39 24.02 -4.63 15.03
N GLU A 40 24.45 -3.51 15.58
CA GLU A 40 23.55 -2.45 16.05
C GLU A 40 24.09 -1.11 15.59
N VAL A 41 23.18 -0.15 15.43
CA VAL A 41 23.54 1.24 15.17
C VAL A 41 24.22 1.82 16.42
N PRO A 42 25.52 2.17 16.37
CA PRO A 42 26.24 2.68 17.53
C PRO A 42 25.57 3.95 18.05
N PHE A 43 25.40 4.05 19.37
CA PHE A 43 24.72 5.18 20.00
C PHE A 43 25.29 6.54 19.53
N GLN A 44 26.62 6.66 19.45
CA GLN A 44 27.29 7.90 19.04
C GLN A 44 27.06 8.27 17.55
N LYS A 45 26.66 7.31 16.71
CA LYS A 45 26.39 7.55 15.29
C LYS A 45 24.92 7.82 14.99
N ARG A 46 24.00 7.51 15.92
CA ARG A 46 22.53 7.58 15.70
C ARG A 46 22.10 8.94 15.16
N ASP A 47 22.51 10.03 15.80
CA ASP A 47 22.11 11.39 15.36
C ASP A 47 22.61 11.70 13.95
N SER A 48 23.86 11.37 13.63
CA SER A 48 24.43 11.60 12.30
C SER A 48 23.74 10.78 11.22
N ILE A 49 23.38 9.52 11.52
CA ILE A 49 22.65 8.62 10.63
C ILE A 49 21.23 9.18 10.39
N MET A 50 20.53 9.58 11.46
CA MET A 50 19.19 10.16 11.35
C MET A 50 19.20 11.47 10.57
N GLN A 51 20.20 12.34 10.77
CA GLN A 51 20.35 13.57 9.98
C GLN A 51 20.56 13.28 8.49
N LYS A 52 21.40 12.31 8.14
CA LYS A 52 21.60 11.90 6.73
C LYS A 52 20.30 11.37 6.12
N LEU A 53 19.63 10.42 6.78
CA LEU A 53 18.36 9.88 6.27
C LEU A 53 17.28 10.96 6.15
N GLN A 54 17.20 11.88 7.11
CA GLN A 54 16.26 13.01 7.07
C GLN A 54 16.57 14.00 5.94
N LEU A 55 17.84 14.21 5.62
CA LEU A 55 18.26 15.02 4.46
C LEU A 55 17.75 14.39 3.16
N HIS A 56 17.97 13.08 2.97
CA HIS A 56 17.45 12.37 1.79
C HIS A 56 15.91 12.36 1.74
N ALA A 57 15.25 12.24 2.89
CA ALA A 57 13.80 12.25 3.01
C ALA A 57 13.16 13.64 2.77
N SER A 58 13.93 14.73 2.89
CA SER A 58 13.40 16.11 2.76
C SER A 58 12.80 16.43 1.38
N ASN A 59 13.18 15.64 0.37
CA ASN A 59 12.62 15.70 -0.99
C ASN A 59 11.20 15.13 -1.09
N PHE A 60 10.74 14.39 -0.08
CA PHE A 60 9.43 13.76 -0.04
C PHE A 60 8.51 14.48 0.96
N GLY A 61 7.20 14.46 0.69
CA GLY A 61 6.19 14.89 1.64
C GLY A 61 5.93 13.80 2.67
N ASN A 62 5.87 14.16 3.94
CA ASN A 62 5.59 13.19 5.00
C ASN A 62 4.12 12.78 4.99
N ASP A 63 3.89 11.53 4.60
CA ASP A 63 2.58 10.91 4.39
C ASP A 63 1.88 10.52 5.71
N PHE A 64 2.51 10.79 6.86
CA PHE A 64 1.80 10.80 8.14
C PHE A 64 0.67 11.84 8.14
N ASN A 65 0.81 12.94 7.39
CA ASN A 65 -0.24 13.94 7.19
C ASN A 65 -0.53 14.10 5.69
N PRO A 66 -1.36 13.21 5.09
CA PRO A 66 -1.54 13.14 3.64
C PRO A 66 -2.23 14.39 3.05
N LEU A 67 -2.82 15.25 3.89
CA LEU A 67 -3.52 16.47 3.49
C LEU A 67 -2.59 17.61 2.99
N HIS A 68 -1.26 17.44 3.05
CA HIS A 68 -0.28 18.47 2.67
C HIS A 68 0.43 18.24 1.32
N GLY A 69 -0.08 17.32 0.48
CA GLY A 69 -0.05 17.48 -0.98
C GLY A 69 1.30 17.62 -1.69
N ARG A 70 2.30 16.82 -1.33
CA ARG A 70 3.43 16.58 -2.26
C ARG A 70 3.14 15.34 -3.11
N GLU A 71 3.49 15.40 -4.39
CA GLU A 71 3.37 14.26 -5.31
C GLU A 71 4.28 13.10 -4.90
N ASP A 72 5.50 13.43 -4.46
CA ASP A 72 6.44 12.47 -3.89
C ASP A 72 6.19 12.38 -2.38
N THR A 73 5.97 11.17 -1.86
CA THR A 73 5.64 10.97 -0.45
C THR A 73 6.55 9.96 0.22
N ILE A 74 6.69 10.08 1.55
CA ILE A 74 7.41 9.13 2.40
C ILE A 74 6.59 8.84 3.66
N ALA A 75 6.54 7.57 4.04
CA ALA A 75 5.84 7.07 5.20
C ALA A 75 6.71 6.11 6.01
N TYR A 76 6.50 6.10 7.33
CA TYR A 76 7.27 5.33 8.29
C TYR A 76 6.34 4.47 9.13
N TYR A 77 6.72 3.20 9.33
CA TYR A 77 5.89 2.21 10.00
C TYR A 77 6.72 1.39 10.98
N GLN A 78 6.30 1.38 12.25
CA GLN A 78 6.89 0.55 13.30
C GLN A 78 6.09 -0.75 13.42
N ARG A 79 6.76 -1.91 13.29
CA ARG A 79 6.08 -3.21 13.28
C ARG A 79 5.33 -3.47 14.59
N LEU A 80 4.10 -3.95 14.46
CA LEU A 80 3.33 -4.58 15.53
C LEU A 80 3.31 -6.10 15.36
N GLU A 81 3.05 -6.59 14.14
CA GLU A 81 2.95 -8.01 13.82
C GLU A 81 3.65 -8.33 12.50
N TYR A 82 4.23 -9.52 12.42
CA TYR A 82 4.69 -10.12 11.18
C TYR A 82 4.26 -11.58 11.12
N SER A 83 3.36 -11.89 10.20
CA SER A 83 2.70 -13.20 10.14
C SER A 83 2.54 -13.69 8.71
N LEU A 84 2.31 -14.99 8.54
CA LEU A 84 1.98 -15.60 7.26
C LEU A 84 0.79 -16.53 7.47
N ASN A 85 -0.28 -16.36 6.70
CA ASN A 85 -1.51 -17.15 6.85
C ASN A 85 -2.05 -17.14 8.30
N GLY A 86 -1.98 -15.99 8.97
CA GLY A 86 -2.43 -15.81 10.35
C GLY A 86 -1.52 -16.43 11.42
N LYS A 87 -0.33 -16.92 11.07
CA LYS A 87 0.64 -17.48 12.01
C LYS A 87 1.86 -16.58 12.11
N ALA A 88 2.29 -16.26 13.33
CA ALA A 88 3.50 -15.47 13.56
C ALA A 88 4.72 -16.13 12.90
N ILE A 89 5.51 -15.32 12.18
CA ILE A 89 6.81 -15.75 11.66
C ILE A 89 7.84 -15.65 12.78
N THR A 90 8.71 -16.65 12.89
CA THR A 90 9.83 -16.65 13.84
C THR A 90 11.16 -16.48 13.09
N GLY A 91 12.19 -15.94 13.75
CA GLY A 91 13.51 -15.71 13.17
C GLY A 91 13.64 -14.32 12.53
N ARG A 92 13.86 -14.27 11.20
CA ARG A 92 14.09 -13.01 10.46
C ARG A 92 12.80 -12.19 10.35
N ILE A 93 12.65 -11.21 11.24
CA ILE A 93 11.47 -10.36 11.37
C ILE A 93 11.86 -8.90 11.13
N PRO A 94 11.15 -8.14 10.28
CA PRO A 94 11.45 -6.73 10.10
C PRO A 94 11.03 -5.95 11.35
N ILE A 95 11.85 -5.00 11.80
CA ILE A 95 11.48 -4.11 12.90
C ILE A 95 10.60 -2.96 12.43
N SER A 96 10.79 -2.54 11.18
CA SER A 96 10.19 -1.34 10.62
C SER A 96 10.11 -1.42 9.10
N LEU A 97 9.28 -0.56 8.51
CA LEU A 97 9.16 -0.38 7.07
C LEU A 97 9.20 1.12 6.73
N ILE A 98 9.90 1.45 5.65
CA ILE A 98 9.84 2.77 5.02
C ILE A 98 9.16 2.61 3.66
N ARG A 99 8.15 3.43 3.38
CA ARG A 99 7.53 3.49 2.05
C ARG A 99 7.80 4.84 1.43
N VAL A 100 8.28 4.85 0.20
CA VAL A 100 8.36 6.06 -0.63
C VAL A 100 7.50 5.90 -1.87
N GLU A 101 6.89 6.98 -2.33
CA GLU A 101 6.12 7.01 -3.56
C GLU A 101 6.54 8.18 -4.45
N SER A 102 6.61 7.95 -5.75
CA SER A 102 6.88 8.99 -6.76
C SER A 102 6.42 8.56 -8.14
N MET A 103 6.10 9.52 -9.01
CA MET A 103 5.94 9.28 -10.45
C MET A 103 7.32 9.06 -11.15
N ASP A 104 8.42 9.43 -10.50
CA ASP A 104 9.79 9.22 -10.99
C ASP A 104 10.45 8.06 -10.22
N ARG A 105 10.52 6.89 -10.85
CA ARG A 105 11.16 5.69 -10.28
C ARG A 105 12.59 5.97 -9.79
N ARG A 106 13.34 6.87 -10.43
CA ARG A 106 14.72 7.17 -10.03
C ARG A 106 14.79 7.78 -8.63
N LYS A 107 13.76 8.52 -8.20
CA LYS A 107 13.68 9.07 -6.83
C LYS A 107 13.44 7.95 -5.81
N VAL A 108 12.58 6.99 -6.15
CA VAL A 108 12.26 5.83 -5.30
C VAL A 108 13.49 4.94 -5.13
N ASP A 109 14.10 4.52 -6.24
CA ASP A 109 15.31 3.68 -6.23
C ASP A 109 16.49 4.42 -5.60
N GLY A 110 16.67 5.71 -5.90
CA GLY A 110 17.71 6.54 -5.29
C GLY A 110 17.55 6.68 -3.77
N TYR A 111 16.32 6.77 -3.25
CA TYR A 111 16.10 6.79 -1.81
C TYR A 111 16.48 5.45 -1.16
N TYR A 112 16.14 4.31 -1.80
CA TYR A 112 16.59 3.01 -1.31
C TYR A 112 18.13 2.90 -1.25
N GLU A 113 18.84 3.34 -2.28
CA GLU A 113 20.31 3.31 -2.26
C GLU A 113 20.88 4.19 -1.14
N ASN A 114 20.29 5.36 -0.87
CA ASN A 114 20.69 6.19 0.29
C ASN A 114 20.45 5.48 1.63
N VAL A 115 19.31 4.80 1.79
CA VAL A 115 19.02 4.01 3.00
C VAL A 115 20.03 2.88 3.15
N LYS A 116 20.37 2.20 2.06
CA LYS A 116 21.35 1.11 2.02
C LYS A 116 22.76 1.59 2.35
N GLU A 117 23.19 2.72 1.82
CA GLU A 117 24.49 3.32 2.16
C GLU A 117 24.58 3.64 3.66
N VAL A 118 23.49 4.16 4.25
CA VAL A 118 23.51 4.63 5.64
C VAL A 118 23.28 3.51 6.66
N LEU A 119 22.44 2.52 6.34
CA LEU A 119 21.99 1.48 7.28
C LEU A 119 22.45 0.06 6.93
N GLY A 120 22.95 -0.21 5.72
CA GLY A 120 23.25 -1.59 5.25
C GLY A 120 24.34 -2.33 6.02
N ASP A 121 25.21 -1.60 6.72
CA ASP A 121 26.20 -2.18 7.64
C ASP A 121 25.57 -2.69 8.94
N TYR A 122 24.40 -2.16 9.32
CA TYR A 122 23.75 -2.40 10.61
C TYR A 122 22.45 -3.20 10.49
N LEU A 123 21.81 -3.19 9.32
CA LEU A 123 20.51 -3.82 9.06
C LEU A 123 20.56 -4.58 7.75
N ASP A 124 19.82 -5.67 7.67
CA ASP A 124 19.52 -6.33 6.42
C ASP A 124 18.29 -5.64 5.81
N LEU A 125 18.40 -5.24 4.55
CA LEU A 125 17.34 -4.51 3.85
C LEU A 125 16.68 -5.42 2.82
N GLU A 126 15.36 -5.39 2.78
CA GLU A 126 14.60 -6.00 1.69
C GLU A 126 13.80 -4.93 0.98
N TYR A 127 14.01 -4.80 -0.33
CA TYR A 127 13.40 -3.79 -1.16
C TYR A 127 12.38 -4.41 -2.10
N ARG A 128 11.14 -3.92 -2.03
CA ARG A 128 10.04 -4.29 -2.93
C ARG A 128 9.62 -3.08 -3.73
N ILE A 129 9.34 -3.28 -5.01
CA ILE A 129 8.88 -2.22 -5.90
C ILE A 129 7.53 -2.61 -6.52
N ALA A 130 6.65 -1.62 -6.62
CA ALA A 130 5.32 -1.81 -7.18
C ALA A 130 4.82 -0.50 -7.81
N ILE A 131 3.79 -0.58 -8.65
CA ILE A 131 3.20 0.59 -9.34
C ILE A 131 1.69 0.58 -9.29
N THR A 132 1.05 1.74 -9.11
CA THR A 132 -0.40 1.86 -9.24
C THR A 132 -0.81 1.73 -10.71
N ARG A 133 -1.94 1.07 -10.96
CA ARG A 133 -2.53 0.93 -12.30
C ARG A 133 -4.00 1.33 -12.27
N PRO A 134 -4.61 1.61 -13.44
CA PRO A 134 -6.06 1.78 -13.52
C PRO A 134 -6.77 0.55 -12.93
N LEU A 135 -7.98 0.75 -12.41
CA LEU A 135 -8.76 -0.34 -11.85
C LEU A 135 -9.07 -1.39 -12.92
N ASN A 136 -8.55 -2.59 -12.72
CA ASN A 136 -8.97 -3.77 -13.47
C ASN A 136 -10.21 -4.37 -12.80
N TYR A 137 -11.04 -5.09 -13.57
CA TYR A 137 -12.18 -5.85 -13.04
C TYR A 137 -13.20 -5.02 -12.24
N THR A 138 -13.31 -3.73 -12.55
CA THR A 138 -14.24 -2.79 -11.92
C THR A 138 -15.19 -2.25 -12.98
N ASP A 139 -16.48 -2.57 -12.86
CA ASP A 139 -17.51 -1.99 -13.73
C ASP A 139 -17.89 -0.57 -13.31
N ALA A 140 -18.71 0.11 -14.12
CA ALA A 140 -19.10 1.50 -13.90
C ALA A 140 -19.88 1.69 -12.58
N GLU A 141 -20.72 0.73 -12.19
CA GLU A 141 -21.49 0.79 -10.95
C GLU A 141 -20.57 0.64 -9.72
N THR A 142 -19.66 -0.34 -9.76
CA THR A 142 -18.63 -0.56 -8.74
C THR A 142 -17.75 0.69 -8.61
N LEU A 143 -17.34 1.30 -9.72
CA LEU A 143 -16.56 2.54 -9.72
C LEU A 143 -17.33 3.71 -9.09
N ALA A 144 -18.62 3.86 -9.38
CA ALA A 144 -19.45 4.89 -8.78
C ALA A 144 -19.54 4.71 -7.26
N GLN A 145 -19.77 3.49 -6.79
CA GLN A 145 -19.79 3.19 -5.35
C GLN A 145 -18.43 3.44 -4.68
N LEU A 146 -17.33 3.09 -5.35
CA LEU A 146 -15.99 3.38 -4.85
C LEU A 146 -15.75 4.89 -4.69
N ARG A 147 -16.17 5.69 -5.67
CA ARG A 147 -16.05 7.16 -5.62
C ARG A 147 -16.89 7.79 -4.53
N GLU A 148 -18.08 7.24 -4.28
CA GLU A 148 -19.02 7.76 -3.29
C GLU A 148 -18.64 7.35 -1.85
N LYS A 149 -18.25 6.09 -1.65
CA LYS A 149 -18.20 5.48 -0.31
C LYS A 149 -16.79 5.26 0.24
N ALA A 150 -15.74 5.27 -0.59
CA ALA A 150 -14.39 5.05 -0.08
C ALA A 150 -13.96 6.20 0.85
N PRO A 151 -13.33 5.91 2.00
CA PRO A 151 -12.95 6.92 2.95
C PRO A 151 -11.91 7.83 2.32
N ARG A 152 -11.87 9.06 2.83
CA ARG A 152 -10.67 9.88 2.67
C ARG A 152 -9.56 9.22 3.47
N ARG A 153 -8.33 9.44 3.03
CA ARG A 153 -7.16 9.02 3.79
C ARG A 153 -6.92 9.99 4.93
N TYR A 154 -6.82 9.52 6.18
CA TYR A 154 -6.58 10.39 7.32
C TYR A 154 -5.11 10.37 7.77
N SER A 155 -4.77 11.30 8.68
CA SER A 155 -3.44 11.35 9.28
C SER A 155 -3.14 10.09 10.10
N GLY A 156 -1.86 9.82 10.36
CA GLY A 156 -1.45 8.71 11.23
C GLY A 156 -1.84 8.88 12.70
N ASN A 157 -2.41 10.03 13.10
CA ASN A 157 -3.07 10.15 14.40
C ASN A 157 -4.47 9.50 14.40
N SER A 158 -5.17 9.56 13.27
CA SER A 158 -6.56 9.08 13.15
C SER A 158 -6.59 7.64 12.63
N ASP A 159 -5.86 7.38 11.55
CA ASP A 159 -5.71 6.03 10.99
C ASP A 159 -4.33 5.53 11.45
N ALA A 160 -4.23 5.12 12.71
CA ALA A 160 -2.95 4.83 13.35
C ALA A 160 -2.30 3.53 12.86
N PHE A 161 -3.08 2.59 12.34
CA PHE A 161 -2.58 1.30 11.87
C PHE A 161 -2.47 1.24 10.36
N ALA A 162 -1.46 0.50 9.90
CA ALA A 162 -1.29 0.14 8.52
C ALA A 162 -0.98 -1.36 8.40
N VAL A 163 -1.48 -1.98 7.34
CA VAL A 163 -1.20 -3.37 7.01
C VAL A 163 -0.72 -3.44 5.57
N ILE A 164 0.48 -4.00 5.38
CA ILE A 164 1.18 -4.08 4.10
C ILE A 164 1.59 -5.51 3.87
N PHE A 165 1.17 -6.09 2.76
CA PHE A 165 1.57 -7.46 2.44
C PHE A 165 1.48 -7.76 0.95
N PRO A 166 2.42 -8.56 0.44
CA PRO A 166 2.42 -8.93 -0.95
C PRO A 166 1.49 -10.10 -1.21
N LEU A 167 0.93 -10.12 -2.41
CA LEU A 167 0.11 -11.21 -2.91
C LEU A 167 0.62 -11.65 -4.28
N SER A 168 0.63 -12.95 -4.50
CA SER A 168 0.84 -13.58 -5.79
C SER A 168 -0.41 -14.31 -6.23
N LYS A 169 -0.51 -14.53 -7.54
CA LYS A 169 -1.56 -15.32 -8.13
C LYS A 169 -0.95 -16.55 -8.80
N THR A 170 -1.56 -17.69 -8.54
CA THR A 170 -1.17 -18.99 -9.12
C THR A 170 -1.15 -18.96 -10.66
N ALA A 171 -0.41 -19.89 -11.27
CA ALA A 171 -0.35 -20.02 -12.72
C ALA A 171 -1.73 -20.25 -13.34
N GLU A 172 -2.59 -21.02 -12.67
CA GLU A 172 -3.96 -21.31 -13.07
C GLU A 172 -4.80 -20.04 -13.23
N TRP A 173 -4.63 -19.05 -12.34
CA TRP A 173 -5.31 -17.76 -12.46
C TRP A 173 -4.87 -16.99 -13.71
N TRP A 174 -3.58 -17.03 -14.03
CA TRP A 174 -3.06 -16.31 -15.18
C TRP A 174 -3.38 -16.98 -16.51
N ALA A 175 -3.62 -18.30 -16.49
CA ALA A 175 -4.12 -19.05 -17.64
C ALA A 175 -5.59 -18.75 -17.97
N MET A 176 -6.37 -18.19 -17.03
CA MET A 176 -7.76 -17.80 -17.28
C MET A 176 -7.86 -16.59 -18.21
N ASP A 177 -8.92 -16.59 -19.03
CA ASP A 177 -9.30 -15.40 -19.79
C ASP A 177 -9.79 -14.27 -18.87
N GLU A 178 -9.79 -13.05 -19.41
CA GLU A 178 -10.17 -11.85 -18.67
C GLU A 178 -11.61 -11.93 -18.15
N LYS A 179 -12.55 -12.43 -18.96
CA LYS A 179 -13.96 -12.56 -18.58
C LYS A 179 -14.12 -13.45 -17.34
N THR A 180 -13.40 -14.56 -17.30
CA THR A 180 -13.40 -15.50 -16.19
C THR A 180 -12.83 -14.84 -14.94
N ARG A 181 -11.70 -14.14 -15.05
CA ARG A 181 -11.13 -13.38 -13.92
C ARG A 181 -12.08 -12.31 -13.41
N THR A 182 -12.68 -11.51 -14.29
CA THR A 182 -13.68 -10.48 -13.93
C THR A 182 -14.84 -11.06 -13.13
N SER A 183 -15.32 -12.26 -13.49
CA SER A 183 -16.45 -12.89 -12.80
C SER A 183 -16.20 -13.15 -11.31
N TYR A 184 -14.95 -13.28 -10.87
CA TYR A 184 -14.58 -13.48 -9.47
C TYR A 184 -14.68 -12.20 -8.61
N PHE A 185 -14.74 -11.01 -9.22
CA PHE A 185 -14.78 -9.74 -8.49
C PHE A 185 -16.20 -9.20 -8.27
N ASN A 186 -17.15 -9.52 -9.14
CA ASN A 186 -18.46 -8.85 -9.16
C ASN A 186 -19.41 -9.24 -8.01
N THR A 187 -20.29 -8.31 -7.64
CA THR A 187 -21.28 -8.43 -6.55
C THR A 187 -22.56 -9.18 -6.97
N ASN A 188 -22.84 -9.28 -8.27
CA ASN A 188 -23.99 -10.01 -8.82
C ASN A 188 -23.52 -11.09 -9.82
N PRO A 189 -23.15 -12.28 -9.33
CA PRO A 189 -22.59 -13.35 -10.16
C PRO A 189 -23.69 -14.11 -10.91
N LYS A 190 -24.96 -13.88 -10.58
CA LYS A 190 -26.11 -14.46 -11.28
C LYS A 190 -26.23 -13.95 -12.72
N ALA A 191 -25.82 -12.71 -13.00
CA ALA A 191 -25.66 -12.19 -14.36
C ALA A 191 -24.59 -12.94 -15.19
N PHE A 192 -23.73 -13.74 -14.53
CA PHE A 192 -22.69 -14.58 -15.11
C PHE A 192 -22.87 -16.08 -14.78
N GLY A 193 -24.04 -16.49 -14.30
CA GLY A 193 -24.39 -17.90 -14.04
C GLY A 193 -23.80 -18.53 -12.76
N LYS A 194 -23.51 -17.76 -11.70
CA LYS A 194 -22.99 -18.29 -10.41
C LYS A 194 -23.64 -17.63 -9.17
N ASP A 195 -23.61 -18.32 -8.03
CA ASP A 195 -24.34 -17.97 -6.78
C ASP A 195 -23.45 -17.44 -5.62
N HIS A 196 -22.34 -16.74 -5.87
CA HIS A 196 -21.39 -16.35 -4.79
C HIS A 196 -20.97 -14.89 -4.83
N LEU A 197 -21.14 -14.14 -3.73
CA LEU A 197 -20.47 -12.83 -3.55
C LEU A 197 -18.99 -12.94 -3.96
N GLY A 198 -18.51 -12.05 -4.82
CA GLY A 198 -17.10 -12.01 -5.24
C GLY A 198 -16.24 -11.17 -4.29
N HIS A 199 -14.97 -10.98 -4.67
CA HIS A 199 -13.99 -10.15 -3.95
C HIS A 199 -14.56 -8.77 -3.56
N ASN A 200 -15.24 -8.07 -4.48
CA ASN A 200 -15.81 -6.75 -4.18
C ASN A 200 -16.96 -6.84 -3.19
N GLY A 201 -17.75 -7.92 -3.22
CA GLY A 201 -18.86 -8.13 -2.28
C GLY A 201 -18.40 -8.24 -0.83
N VAL A 202 -17.23 -8.82 -0.58
CA VAL A 202 -16.59 -8.81 0.74
C VAL A 202 -16.09 -7.41 1.08
N GLY A 203 -15.28 -6.81 0.19
CA GLY A 203 -14.66 -5.50 0.43
C GLY A 203 -15.66 -4.36 0.65
N PHE A 204 -16.79 -4.36 -0.07
CA PHE A 204 -17.80 -3.29 0.03
C PHE A 204 -18.48 -3.21 1.41
N LYS A 205 -18.49 -4.29 2.20
CA LYS A 205 -18.99 -4.25 3.59
C LYS A 205 -18.14 -3.33 4.47
N TYR A 206 -16.87 -3.15 4.11
CA TYR A 206 -15.88 -2.43 4.90
C TYR A 206 -15.41 -1.13 4.25
N ILE A 207 -15.99 -0.78 3.09
CA ILE A 207 -15.48 0.27 2.22
C ILE A 207 -15.41 1.62 2.90
N GLN A 208 -16.27 1.96 3.85
CA GLN A 208 -16.27 3.25 4.55
C GLN A 208 -15.31 3.32 5.74
N MET A 209 -14.79 2.17 6.20
CA MET A 209 -14.04 2.04 7.45
C MET A 209 -12.54 1.87 7.22
N ILE A 210 -12.16 1.26 6.09
CA ILE A 210 -10.77 0.87 5.82
C ILE A 210 -10.29 1.57 4.56
N PHE A 211 -9.25 2.39 4.70
CA PHE A 211 -8.52 2.89 3.55
C PHE A 211 -7.77 1.73 2.88
N ARG A 212 -7.82 1.65 1.55
CA ARG A 212 -7.05 0.66 0.79
C ARG A 212 -6.35 1.29 -0.39
N LYS A 213 -5.20 0.72 -0.73
CA LYS A 213 -4.44 0.99 -1.96
C LYS A 213 -3.85 -0.31 -2.47
N LEU A 214 -3.85 -0.48 -3.79
CA LEU A 214 -3.30 -1.66 -4.46
C LEU A 214 -2.19 -1.21 -5.41
N TYR A 215 -1.07 -1.93 -5.36
CA TYR A 215 0.02 -1.78 -6.30
C TYR A 215 0.23 -3.09 -7.06
N HIS A 216 0.67 -2.98 -8.30
CA HIS A 216 1.04 -4.09 -9.17
C HIS A 216 2.56 -4.20 -9.24
N SER A 217 3.09 -5.41 -9.07
CA SER A 217 4.52 -5.68 -9.02
C SER A 217 5.00 -6.67 -10.06
N ARG A 218 4.11 -7.47 -10.68
CA ARG A 218 4.48 -8.54 -11.62
C ARG A 218 5.58 -8.18 -12.63
N ASP A 219 5.47 -7.01 -13.26
CA ASP A 219 6.40 -6.58 -14.31
C ASP A 219 7.64 -5.83 -13.75
N LEU A 220 7.76 -5.71 -12.43
CA LEU A 220 8.76 -4.89 -11.71
C LEU A 220 9.55 -5.67 -10.65
N ASP A 221 8.91 -6.61 -9.96
CA ASP A 221 9.47 -7.48 -8.91
C ASP A 221 8.97 -8.91 -9.15
N PRO A 222 9.85 -9.87 -9.51
CA PRO A 222 9.44 -11.23 -9.87
C PRO A 222 8.92 -12.06 -8.69
N GLN A 223 9.01 -11.56 -7.46
CA GLN A 223 8.62 -12.31 -6.27
C GLN A 223 7.14 -12.13 -5.89
N GLN A 224 6.43 -11.17 -6.49
CA GLN A 224 5.04 -10.89 -6.15
C GLN A 224 4.27 -10.24 -7.30
N ASP A 225 2.97 -10.51 -7.37
CA ASP A 225 2.10 -9.85 -8.36
C ASP A 225 1.59 -8.50 -7.88
N PHE A 226 1.37 -8.36 -6.58
CA PHE A 226 0.78 -7.19 -5.96
C PHE A 226 1.41 -6.87 -4.62
N VAL A 227 1.36 -5.59 -4.24
CA VAL A 227 1.47 -5.15 -2.84
C VAL A 227 0.13 -4.57 -2.43
N THR A 228 -0.46 -5.13 -1.39
CA THR A 228 -1.69 -4.61 -0.78
C THR A 228 -1.34 -3.70 0.38
N TYR A 229 -2.12 -2.62 0.53
CA TYR A 229 -1.89 -1.59 1.52
C TYR A 229 -3.22 -1.15 2.11
N PHE A 230 -3.32 -1.20 3.44
CA PHE A 230 -4.50 -0.79 4.19
C PHE A 230 -4.14 0.16 5.31
N GLU A 231 -5.05 1.08 5.65
CA GLU A 231 -4.98 1.88 6.87
C GLU A 231 -6.35 1.92 7.55
N TYR A 232 -6.35 1.97 8.88
CA TYR A 232 -7.56 2.07 9.68
C TYR A 232 -7.23 2.63 11.09
N PRO A 233 -8.24 3.18 11.78
CA PRO A 233 -8.14 3.56 13.20
C PRO A 233 -7.83 2.37 14.11
N ASP A 234 -7.31 2.63 15.30
CA ASP A 234 -7.01 1.59 16.29
C ASP A 234 -8.23 0.79 16.75
N ASP A 235 -9.38 1.45 16.88
CA ASP A 235 -10.65 0.79 17.22
C ASP A 235 -11.17 -0.17 16.14
N PHE A 236 -10.59 -0.17 14.93
CA PHE A 236 -11.06 -0.97 13.79
C PHE A 236 -10.26 -2.26 13.57
N GLU A 237 -9.51 -2.71 14.58
CA GLU A 237 -8.76 -3.96 14.57
C GLU A 237 -9.64 -5.18 14.21
N GLU A 238 -10.78 -5.33 14.89
CA GLU A 238 -11.71 -6.43 14.64
C GLU A 238 -12.37 -6.30 13.25
N VAL A 239 -12.66 -5.06 12.83
CA VAL A 239 -13.20 -4.76 11.50
C VAL A 239 -12.23 -5.23 10.40
N PHE A 240 -10.94 -4.92 10.55
CA PHE A 240 -9.90 -5.36 9.61
C PHE A 240 -9.72 -6.88 9.63
N SER A 241 -9.75 -7.49 10.81
CA SER A 241 -9.67 -8.94 10.96
C SER A 241 -10.83 -9.65 10.25
N ASN A 242 -12.05 -9.12 10.37
CA ASN A 242 -13.23 -9.65 9.69
C ASN A 242 -13.16 -9.47 8.16
N LEU A 243 -12.65 -8.33 7.67
CA LEU A 243 -12.37 -8.14 6.25
C LEU A 243 -11.42 -9.24 5.74
N LEU A 244 -10.28 -9.44 6.41
CA LEU A 244 -9.26 -10.37 5.96
C LEU A 244 -9.75 -11.83 6.00
N ASN A 245 -10.50 -12.21 7.03
CA ASN A 245 -11.13 -13.53 7.13
C ASN A 245 -12.15 -13.75 6.00
N GLY A 246 -12.97 -12.75 5.69
CA GLY A 246 -13.93 -12.82 4.58
C GLY A 246 -13.26 -12.93 3.21
N LEU A 247 -12.10 -12.27 3.03
CA LEU A 247 -11.30 -12.38 1.80
C LEU A 247 -10.67 -13.77 1.67
N ARG A 248 -10.23 -14.37 2.79
CA ARG A 248 -9.61 -15.70 2.84
C ARG A 248 -10.61 -16.86 2.72
N ASP A 249 -11.89 -16.65 3.02
CA ASP A 249 -12.91 -17.69 2.90
C ASP A 249 -13.27 -17.95 1.45
N VAL A 250 -12.81 -19.08 0.91
CA VAL A 250 -13.05 -19.52 -0.47
C VAL A 250 -14.52 -19.78 -0.82
N LYS A 251 -15.42 -19.87 0.18
CA LYS A 251 -16.87 -19.97 -0.06
C LYS A 251 -17.47 -18.60 -0.36
N THR A 252 -17.00 -17.57 0.34
CA THR A 252 -17.46 -16.18 0.16
C THR A 252 -16.60 -15.36 -0.79
N ASN A 253 -15.38 -15.81 -1.09
CA ASN A 253 -14.47 -15.23 -2.04
C ASN A 253 -13.74 -16.35 -2.81
N PRO A 254 -14.37 -16.99 -3.82
CA PRO A 254 -13.77 -18.10 -4.57
C PRO A 254 -12.45 -17.75 -5.27
N GLU A 255 -12.17 -16.47 -5.48
CA GLU A 255 -10.92 -15.92 -6.01
C GLU A 255 -9.71 -16.31 -5.15
N TRP A 256 -9.91 -16.46 -3.84
CA TRP A 256 -8.83 -16.74 -2.89
C TRP A 256 -8.19 -18.11 -3.09
N LYS A 257 -8.86 -19.04 -3.78
CA LYS A 257 -8.28 -20.32 -4.20
C LYS A 257 -7.03 -20.16 -5.07
N PHE A 258 -6.88 -18.99 -5.70
CA PHE A 258 -5.78 -18.69 -6.59
C PHE A 258 -4.80 -17.66 -6.02
N VAL A 259 -4.94 -17.31 -4.74
CA VAL A 259 -4.09 -16.32 -4.07
C VAL A 259 -3.03 -17.04 -3.25
N GLU A 260 -1.78 -16.64 -3.46
CA GLU A 260 -0.66 -17.00 -2.60
C GLU A 260 -0.30 -15.77 -1.77
N GLU A 261 -0.50 -15.86 -0.47
CA GLU A 261 -0.21 -14.78 0.47
C GLU A 261 1.27 -14.78 0.83
N GLY A 262 1.92 -13.62 0.79
CA GLY A 262 3.22 -13.41 1.41
C GLY A 262 3.10 -12.78 2.80
N PRO A 263 4.23 -12.58 3.50
CA PRO A 263 4.21 -12.12 4.88
C PRO A 263 3.43 -10.81 5.11
N LEU A 264 2.48 -10.88 6.03
CA LEU A 264 1.70 -9.77 6.52
C LEU A 264 2.49 -8.92 7.50
N PHE A 265 2.73 -7.66 7.15
CA PHE A 265 3.34 -6.66 8.01
C PHE A 265 2.28 -5.69 8.51
N LYS A 266 1.89 -5.84 9.79
CA LYS A 266 1.02 -4.88 10.47
C LYS A 266 1.87 -3.97 11.32
N ALA A 267 1.56 -2.69 11.28
CA ALA A 267 2.38 -1.67 11.93
C ALA A 267 1.58 -0.47 12.40
N ARG A 268 2.19 0.27 13.32
CA ARG A 268 1.76 1.63 13.66
C ARG A 268 2.43 2.62 12.71
N ARG A 269 1.66 3.55 12.16
CA ARG A 269 2.21 4.70 11.42
C ARG A 269 2.90 5.63 12.40
N VAL A 270 4.12 6.08 12.07
CA VAL A 270 4.89 6.99 12.91
C VAL A 270 5.32 8.23 12.13
N ARG A 271 5.56 9.33 12.85
CA ARG A 271 5.80 10.65 12.23
C ARG A 271 7.19 10.77 11.64
N SER A 272 8.19 10.08 12.18
CA SER A 272 9.58 10.26 11.75
C SER A 272 10.40 8.98 11.87
N LEU A 273 11.54 8.99 11.17
CA LEU A 273 12.54 7.92 11.19
C LEU A 273 13.03 7.59 12.61
N ASN A 274 13.11 8.59 13.50
CA ASN A 274 13.56 8.40 14.88
C ASN A 274 12.64 7.47 15.70
N GLN A 275 11.43 7.20 15.20
CA GLN A 275 10.46 6.30 15.84
C GLN A 275 10.49 4.88 15.27
N LEU A 276 11.39 4.58 14.33
CA LEU A 276 11.53 3.26 13.71
C LEU A 276 12.44 2.30 14.49
N PHE A 277 13.25 2.81 15.41
CA PHE A 277 14.29 2.07 16.14
C PHE A 277 14.10 2.20 17.65
#